data_AF-A0A1T1BVY0-F1
#
_entry.id   AF-A0A1T1BVY0-F1
#
_cell.length_a   1.000
_cell.length_b   1.000
_cell.length_c   1.000
_cell.angle_alpha   90.00
_cell.angle_beta   90.00
_cell.angle_gamma   90.00
#
_symmetry.space_group_name_H-M   'P 1'
#
loop_
_entity.id
_entity.type
_entity.pdbx_description
1 polymer ?
#
loop_
_entity_poly.entity_id
_entity_poly.type
_entity_poly.pdbx_seq_one_letter_code
_entity_poly.pdbx_strand_id
1 'polypeptide(L)'
;MEKKGYKYKLTLEALSNPQGEPINKTPIEHHFQNHDDLYKIIEMAQSKNLFKNPNDSIEFSLGLKLFSEVMLKNRDNDLFEEFAPAFGAFMKKLKSR
;
A
#
# COMPACT_ATOMS: atom_id res chain seq x y z
N MET A 1 9.69 22.71 -3.99
CA MET A 1 10.33 21.63 -4.78
C MET A 1 9.54 20.38 -4.54
N GLU A 2 8.95 19.78 -5.59
CA GLU A 2 8.35 18.45 -5.45
C GLU A 2 9.43 17.49 -4.92
N LYS A 3 9.15 16.83 -3.78
CA LYS A 3 10.05 15.79 -3.29
C LYS A 3 10.11 14.71 -4.37
N LYS A 4 11.32 14.42 -4.88
CA LYS A 4 11.54 13.33 -5.82
C LYS A 4 11.11 12.02 -5.16
N GLY A 5 9.99 11.46 -5.59
CA GLY A 5 9.51 10.14 -5.17
C GLY A 5 9.97 9.04 -6.14
N TYR A 6 9.93 7.80 -5.67
CA TYR A 6 10.06 6.61 -6.49
C TYR A 6 8.83 6.49 -7.40
N LYS A 7 9.04 6.08 -8.66
CA LYS A 7 7.98 5.88 -9.66
C LYS A 7 7.74 4.40 -9.84
N TYR A 8 6.49 3.99 -9.79
CA TYR A 8 6.08 2.59 -9.92
C TYR A 8 4.93 2.46 -10.92
N LYS A 9 4.80 1.26 -11.48
CA LYS A 9 3.65 0.80 -12.25
C LYS A 9 3.07 -0.41 -11.54
N LEU A 10 1.76 -0.42 -11.33
CA LEU A 10 1.00 -1.57 -10.87
C LEU A 10 0.05 -2.02 -11.97
N THR A 11 -0.02 -3.33 -12.18
CA THR A 11 -1.01 -3.97 -13.05
C THR A 11 -1.88 -4.88 -12.20
N LEU A 12 -3.20 -4.67 -12.24
CA LEU A 12 -4.18 -5.56 -11.63
C LEU A 12 -4.87 -6.38 -12.71
N GLU A 13 -4.64 -7.68 -12.68
CA GLU A 13 -5.27 -8.67 -13.55
C GLU A 13 -6.29 -9.49 -12.76
N ALA A 14 -7.50 -9.63 -13.30
CA ALA A 14 -8.54 -10.42 -12.67
C ALA A 14 -8.40 -11.87 -13.13
N LEU A 15 -8.18 -12.80 -12.19
CA LEU A 15 -7.98 -14.22 -12.51
C LEU A 15 -9.29 -14.99 -12.49
N SER A 16 -10.01 -14.96 -11.36
CA SER A 16 -11.27 -15.67 -11.20
C SER A 16 -12.21 -14.97 -10.23
N ASN A 17 -13.50 -15.30 -10.31
CA ASN A 17 -14.53 -14.86 -9.37
C ASN A 17 -14.58 -15.80 -8.14
N PRO A 18 -15.39 -15.48 -7.10
CA PRO A 18 -15.53 -16.34 -5.92
C PRO A 18 -16.04 -17.76 -6.22
N GLN A 19 -16.66 -17.98 -7.38
CA GLN A 19 -17.12 -19.29 -7.87
C GLN A 19 -16.02 -20.07 -8.61
N GLY A 20 -14.83 -19.47 -8.79
CA GLY A 20 -13.70 -20.07 -9.50
C GLY A 20 -13.75 -19.90 -11.01
N GLU A 21 -14.72 -19.18 -11.55
CA GLU A 21 -14.86 -18.94 -12.98
C GLU A 21 -13.86 -17.88 -13.44
N PRO A 22 -13.19 -18.07 -14.58
CA PRO A 22 -12.20 -17.11 -15.08
C PRO A 22 -12.85 -15.76 -15.38
N ILE A 23 -12.18 -14.68 -14.98
CA ILE A 23 -12.63 -13.32 -15.28
C ILE A 23 -11.88 -12.79 -16.50
N ASN A 24 -12.62 -12.45 -17.56
CA ASN A 24 -12.06 -11.74 -18.70
C ASN A 24 -12.35 -10.24 -18.57
N LYS A 25 -11.48 -9.52 -17.86
CA LYS A 25 -11.50 -8.05 -17.75
C LYS A 25 -10.18 -7.49 -18.25
N THR A 26 -10.23 -6.33 -18.89
CA THR A 26 -9.03 -5.58 -19.24
C THR A 26 -8.24 -5.27 -17.95
N PRO A 27 -6.93 -5.61 -17.88
CA PRO A 27 -6.11 -5.29 -16.74
C PRO A 27 -6.08 -3.79 -16.47
N ILE A 28 -6.09 -3.40 -15.19
CA ILE A 28 -5.92 -2.01 -14.80
C ILE A 28 -4.42 -1.74 -14.68
N GLU A 29 -3.91 -0.80 -15.47
CA GLU A 29 -2.54 -0.30 -15.34
C GLU A 29 -2.55 1.07 -14.65
N HIS A 30 -1.77 1.22 -13.59
CA HIS A 30 -1.69 2.47 -12.84
C HIS A 30 -0.24 2.86 -12.56
N HIS A 31 0.12 4.09 -12.94
CA HIS A 31 1.41 4.69 -12.63
C HIS A 31 1.27 5.62 -11.44
N PHE A 32 2.14 5.46 -10.44
CA PHE A 32 2.08 6.26 -9.23
C PHE A 32 3.48 6.58 -8.70
N GLN A 33 3.51 7.55 -7.79
CA GLN A 33 4.72 7.92 -7.07
C GLN A 33 4.55 7.61 -5.58
N ASN A 34 5.61 7.15 -4.94
CA ASN A 34 5.69 7.00 -3.50
C ASN A 34 6.99 7.63 -2.97
N HIS A 35 6.94 8.20 -1.78
CA HIS A 35 8.13 8.78 -1.15
C HIS A 35 9.11 7.71 -0.64
N ASP A 36 8.61 6.51 -0.31
CA ASP A 36 9.42 5.41 0.21
C ASP A 36 9.73 4.39 -0.89
N ASP A 37 10.85 3.68 -0.74
CA ASP A 37 11.23 2.55 -1.57
C ASP A 37 10.39 1.32 -1.20
N LEU A 38 9.37 1.00 -2.01
CA LEU A 38 8.42 -0.08 -1.72
C LEU A 38 9.09 -1.45 -1.61
N TYR A 39 10.16 -1.71 -2.38
CA TYR A 39 10.86 -3.00 -2.32
C TYR A 39 11.54 -3.17 -0.97
N LYS A 40 12.25 -2.13 -0.50
CA LYS A 40 12.86 -2.15 0.83
C LYS A 40 11.84 -2.29 1.95
N ILE A 41 10.70 -1.62 1.84
CA ILE A 41 9.62 -1.75 2.84
C ILE A 41 9.11 -3.20 2.90
N ILE A 42 8.87 -3.83 1.75
CA ILE A 42 8.42 -5.23 1.66
C ILE A 42 9.48 -6.18 2.25
N GLU A 43 10.75 -6.03 1.85
CA GLU A 43 11.87 -6.82 2.37
C GLU A 43 12.02 -6.67 3.90
N MET A 44 11.89 -5.45 4.41
CA MET A 44 11.90 -5.19 5.85
C MET A 44 10.73 -5.87 6.57
N ALA A 45 9.52 -5.79 6.02
CA ALA A 45 8.34 -6.42 6.61
C ALA A 45 8.46 -7.95 6.63
N GLN A 46 8.99 -8.55 5.56
CA GLN A 46 9.24 -9.99 5.47
C GLN A 46 10.35 -10.43 6.43
N SER A 47 11.48 -9.72 6.49
CA SER A 47 12.61 -10.09 7.37
C SER A 47 12.26 -10.00 8.86
N LYS A 48 11.33 -9.10 9.23
CA LYS A 48 10.80 -8.99 10.59
C LYS A 48 9.73 -10.03 10.93
N ASN A 49 9.36 -10.91 9.98
CA ASN A 49 8.26 -11.87 10.11
C ASN A 49 7.00 -11.20 10.68
N LEU A 50 6.66 -10.02 10.14
CA LEU A 50 5.55 -9.20 10.66
C LEU A 50 4.22 -9.97 10.63
N PHE A 51 4.08 -10.87 9.65
CA PHE A 51 2.97 -11.80 9.49
C PHE A 51 3.49 -13.22 9.28
N LYS A 52 2.61 -14.22 9.50
CA LYS A 52 2.95 -15.64 9.33
C LYS A 52 3.20 -16.00 7.87
N ASN A 53 2.43 -15.43 6.95
CA ASN A 53 2.57 -15.63 5.52
C ASN A 53 3.38 -14.48 4.91
N PRO A 54 4.50 -14.74 4.23
CA PRO A 54 5.31 -13.71 3.58
C PRO A 54 4.55 -12.88 2.53
N ASN A 55 3.49 -13.45 1.91
CA ASN A 55 2.67 -12.72 0.94
C ASN A 55 1.82 -11.63 1.62
N ASP A 56 1.37 -11.86 2.87
CA ASP A 56 0.65 -10.85 3.63
C ASP A 56 1.52 -9.60 3.86
N SER A 57 2.84 -9.76 4.00
CA SER A 57 3.77 -8.63 4.11
C SER A 57 3.85 -7.80 2.82
N ILE A 58 3.71 -8.44 1.66
CA ILE A 58 3.66 -7.76 0.35
C ILE A 58 2.37 -6.94 0.26
N GLU A 59 1.23 -7.61 0.47
CA GLU A 59 -0.10 -7.00 0.42
C GLU A 59 -0.24 -5.85 1.42
N PHE A 60 0.17 -6.07 2.67
CA PHE A 60 0.14 -5.07 3.72
C PHE A 60 1.00 -3.86 3.36
N SER A 61 2.25 -4.08 2.94
CA SER A 61 3.17 -2.99 2.62
C SER A 61 2.69 -2.17 1.42
N LEU A 62 2.25 -2.83 0.35
CA LEU A 62 1.71 -2.17 -0.83
C LEU A 62 0.43 -1.39 -0.50
N GLY A 63 -0.54 -2.04 0.15
CA GLY A 63 -1.81 -1.43 0.53
C GLY A 63 -1.61 -0.22 1.45
N LEU A 64 -0.82 -0.38 2.50
CA LEU A 64 -0.50 0.68 3.45
C LEU A 64 0.16 1.88 2.76
N LYS A 65 1.11 1.63 1.86
CA LYS A 65 1.84 2.68 1.16
C LYS A 65 1.03 3.37 0.07
N LEU A 66 0.15 2.66 -0.62
CA LEU A 66 -0.80 3.26 -1.56
C LEU A 66 -1.81 4.14 -0.82
N PHE A 67 -2.43 3.60 0.23
CA PHE A 67 -3.45 4.31 1.01
C PHE A 67 -2.90 5.54 1.74
N SER A 68 -1.76 5.39 2.44
CA SER A 68 -1.14 6.52 3.16
C SER A 68 -0.72 7.66 2.23
N GLU A 69 -0.29 7.36 1.01
CA GLU A 69 0.05 8.40 0.03
C GLU A 69 -1.19 9.15 -0.46
N VAL A 70 -2.34 8.46 -0.61
CA VAL A 70 -3.63 9.11 -0.90
C VAL A 70 -4.04 10.02 0.27
N MET A 71 -3.91 9.56 1.52
CA MET A 71 -4.19 10.39 2.69
C MET A 71 -3.31 11.63 2.73
N LEU A 72 -2.01 11.50 2.46
CA LEU A 72 -1.07 12.63 2.49
C LEU A 72 -1.37 13.68 1.41
N LYS A 73 -1.72 13.23 0.19
CA LYS A 73 -2.10 14.13 -0.92
C LYS A 73 -3.43 14.83 -0.70
N ASN A 74 -4.32 14.22 0.08
CA ASN A 74 -5.65 14.72 0.38
C ASN A 74 -5.81 14.99 1.88
N ARG A 75 -4.78 15.53 2.53
CA ARG A 75 -4.72 15.69 3.99
C ARG A 75 -5.84 16.57 4.58
N ASP A 76 -6.39 17.46 3.75
CA ASP A 76 -7.45 18.40 4.13
C ASP A 76 -8.86 17.84 3.79
N ASN A 77 -8.95 16.57 3.40
CA ASN A 77 -10.21 15.87 3.13
C ASN A 77 -10.86 15.40 4.45
N ASP A 78 -12.12 15.78 4.66
CA ASP A 78 -12.92 15.50 5.86
C ASP A 78 -13.06 14.01 6.16
N LEU A 79 -13.06 13.14 5.14
CA LEU A 79 -13.07 11.68 5.31
C LEU A 79 -11.92 11.16 6.18
N PHE A 80 -10.78 11.86 6.19
CA PHE A 80 -9.60 11.45 6.95
C PHE A 80 -9.45 12.15 8.29
N GLU A 81 -10.27 13.15 8.62
CA GLU A 81 -10.07 14.00 9.80
C GLU A 81 -10.05 13.20 11.11
N GLU A 82 -11.08 12.38 11.35
CA GLU A 82 -11.17 11.55 12.55
C GLU A 82 -10.21 10.36 12.54
N PHE A 83 -9.86 9.86 11.34
CA PHE A 83 -9.03 8.67 11.19
C PHE A 83 -7.52 8.95 11.24
N ALA A 84 -7.07 10.13 10.80
CA ALA A 84 -5.66 10.47 10.69
C ALA A 84 -4.88 10.35 12.02
N PRO A 85 -5.42 10.77 13.20
CA PRO A 85 -4.74 10.57 14.47
C PRO A 85 -4.50 9.09 14.80
N ALA A 86 -5.52 8.25 14.58
CA ALA A 86 -5.44 6.81 14.81
C ALA A 86 -4.44 6.14 13.85
N PHE A 87 -4.46 6.54 12.57
CA PHE A 87 -3.49 6.10 11.58
C PHE A 87 -2.05 6.48 11.97
N GLY A 88 -1.84 7.70 12.46
CA GLY A 88 -0.53 8.16 12.94
C GLY A 88 -0.02 7.33 14.13
N ALA A 89 -0.89 7.00 15.09
CA ALA A 89 -0.56 6.12 16.22
C ALA A 89 -0.20 4.71 15.75
N PHE A 90 -0.97 4.15 14.81
CA PHE A 90 -0.69 2.87 14.18
C PHE A 90 0.69 2.86 13.51
N MET A 91 1.01 3.86 12.69
CA MET A 91 2.31 3.96 12.02
C MET A 91 3.49 4.04 12.98
N LYS A 92 3.35 4.73 14.12
CA LYS A 92 4.38 4.76 15.17
C LYS A 92 4.63 3.37 15.75
N LYS A 93 3.56 2.64 16.09
CA LYS A 93 3.65 1.27 16.63
C LYS A 93 4.20 0.28 15.60
N LEU A 94 3.86 0.46 14.33
CA LEU A 94 4.39 -0.37 13.24
C LEU A 94 5.90 -0.19 13.10
N LYS A 95 6.38 1.06 13.11
CA LYS A 95 7.81 1.39 12.96
C LYS A 95 8.66 1.00 14.18
N SER A 96 8.06 0.84 15.35
CA SER A 96 8.77 0.42 16.56
C SER A 96 9.00 -1.09 16.66
N ARG A 97 8.35 -1.88 15.79
CA ARG A 97 8.68 -3.29 15.56
C ARG A 97 9.77 -3.35 14.50
#